data_AF-A0A7J6RQN2-F1
#
_entry.id   AF-A0A7J6RQN2-F1
#
_cell.length_a   1.000
_cell.length_b   1.000
_cell.length_c   1.000
_cell.angle_alpha   90.00
_cell.angle_beta   90.00
_cell.angle_gamma   90.00
#
_symmetry.space_group_name_H-M   'P 1'
#
loop_
_entity.id
_entity.type
_entity.pdbx_description
1 polymer ?
#
loop_
_entity_poly.entity_id
_entity_poly.type
_entity_poly.pdbx_seq_one_letter_code
_entity_poly.pdbx_strand_id
1 'polypeptide(L)'
;LFDTAWRTAKERINRDSEKAPSERTARSGTRRRAPSSTVSSPQSRRSSKRGGRTQATRSTKKTAAGGNKGGRKASEGGPVTSGAASSSSSSSSAFPTLFPSDSTPVAAKPADITEVTRLTANWHRTIRVIYRAVKNHSDAYVLESPVVEHPAVSMEEKVKYQKTIKRPMDLRTVEENLELFPRPIDFHNDMMLIFSNCEEFNGEKPITEMARAIERHYLKQWAYSEKDVMESYNAALALGYEPLLDLWEEWRHESPVLDLET
;
A
#
# COMPACT_ATOMS: atom_id res chain seq x y z
N LEU A 1 -21.31 18.46 8.71
CA LEU A 1 -20.05 18.52 9.47
C LEU A 1 -19.04 17.50 8.98
N PHE A 2 -19.27 16.18 9.13
CA PHE A 2 -18.29 15.17 8.69
C PHE A 2 -18.08 15.11 7.16
N ASP A 3 -19.17 15.01 6.39
CA ASP A 3 -19.18 15.13 4.91
C ASP A 3 -18.44 16.39 4.42
N THR A 4 -18.63 17.50 5.12
CA THR A 4 -17.95 18.78 4.86
C THR A 4 -16.43 18.68 5.01
N ALA A 5 -15.94 17.95 6.00
CA ALA A 5 -14.50 17.73 6.22
C ALA A 5 -13.90 16.82 5.14
N TRP A 6 -14.60 15.77 4.73
CA TRP A 6 -14.18 14.85 3.67
C TRP A 6 -14.05 15.56 2.32
N ARG A 7 -15.08 16.31 1.90
CA ARG A 7 -15.03 17.14 0.68
C ARG A 7 -13.90 18.17 0.77
N THR A 8 -13.76 18.86 1.91
CA THR A 8 -12.67 19.82 2.13
C THR A 8 -11.28 19.19 1.99
N ALA A 9 -11.08 17.92 2.39
CA ALA A 9 -9.82 17.22 2.17
C ALA A 9 -9.59 16.92 0.68
N LYS A 10 -10.58 16.35 0.00
CA LYS A 10 -10.51 16.00 -1.43
C LYS A 10 -10.34 17.22 -2.34
N GLU A 11 -11.03 18.33 -2.04
CA GLU A 11 -10.92 19.61 -2.74
C GLU A 11 -9.54 20.26 -2.58
N ARG A 12 -8.91 20.15 -1.39
CA ARG A 12 -7.54 20.66 -1.18
C ARG A 12 -6.52 19.89 -2.02
N ILE A 13 -6.65 18.57 -2.10
CA ILE A 13 -5.77 17.71 -2.90
C ILE A 13 -5.86 18.08 -4.39
N ASN A 14 -7.08 18.22 -4.94
CA ASN A 14 -7.28 18.60 -6.34
C ASN A 14 -6.76 20.02 -6.65
N ARG A 15 -7.10 21.01 -5.82
CA ARG A 15 -6.73 22.42 -6.07
C ARG A 15 -5.21 22.66 -6.03
N ASP A 16 -4.48 21.83 -5.29
CA ASP A 16 -3.03 21.95 -5.18
C ASP A 16 -2.30 21.14 -6.29
N SER A 17 -2.96 20.19 -6.97
CA SER A 17 -2.44 19.56 -8.20
C SER A 17 -2.63 20.44 -9.45
N GLU A 18 -3.74 21.20 -9.53
CA GLU A 18 -3.98 22.21 -10.58
C GLU A 18 -3.01 23.40 -10.55
N LYS A 19 -2.25 23.58 -9.46
CA LYS A 19 -1.44 24.78 -9.21
C LYS A 19 0.03 24.73 -9.61
N ALA A 20 0.48 23.66 -10.27
CA ALA A 20 1.84 23.56 -10.80
C ALA A 20 2.05 24.45 -12.05
N PRO A 21 2.83 25.55 -12.01
CA PRO A 21 2.88 26.50 -13.13
C PRO A 21 3.70 25.98 -14.31
N SER A 22 3.06 25.85 -15.48
CA SER A 22 3.68 25.45 -16.74
C SER A 22 4.41 26.62 -17.43
N GLU A 23 5.51 27.11 -16.86
CA GLU A 23 6.18 28.31 -17.40
C GLU A 23 7.72 28.24 -17.36
N ARG A 24 8.36 27.86 -18.49
CA ARG A 24 9.81 28.06 -18.68
C ARG A 24 10.30 28.16 -20.14
N THR A 25 9.75 29.09 -20.92
CA THR A 25 10.21 29.39 -22.28
C THR A 25 10.64 30.86 -22.48
N ALA A 26 11.97 31.04 -22.56
CA ALA A 26 12.70 32.08 -23.29
C ALA A 26 12.33 33.59 -23.18
N ARG A 27 13.29 34.39 -22.69
CA ARG A 27 13.83 35.56 -23.43
C ARG A 27 15.24 35.97 -22.96
N SER A 28 15.91 36.86 -23.70
CA SER A 28 17.36 37.12 -23.58
C SER A 28 17.77 38.59 -23.76
N GLY A 29 18.98 38.91 -23.26
CA GLY A 29 19.68 40.20 -23.46
C GLY A 29 19.29 41.32 -22.49
N THR A 30 20.16 42.26 -22.07
CA THR A 30 21.60 42.49 -22.33
C THR A 30 22.25 43.04 -21.01
N ARG A 31 23.42 43.72 -20.87
CA ARG A 31 24.36 44.44 -21.77
C ARG A 31 25.73 44.67 -21.09
N ARG A 32 26.82 44.57 -21.86
CA ARG A 32 28.15 45.24 -21.71
C ARG A 32 28.79 45.48 -20.30
N ARG A 33 30.03 45.01 -20.13
CA ARG A 33 31.27 45.85 -20.25
C ARG A 33 32.50 44.97 -20.55
N ALA A 34 33.62 45.57 -20.98
CA ALA A 34 34.91 44.93 -21.31
C ALA A 34 36.08 45.85 -20.79
N PRO A 35 37.39 45.50 -20.84
CA PRO A 35 38.12 45.22 -22.09
C PRO A 35 39.28 44.16 -22.10
N SER A 36 39.44 43.52 -23.26
CA SER A 36 40.68 43.08 -23.97
C SER A 36 42.01 42.70 -23.28
N SER A 37 42.60 41.56 -23.71
CA SER A 37 43.83 41.53 -24.54
C SER A 37 44.08 40.16 -25.24
N THR A 38 44.89 40.20 -26.30
CA THR A 38 45.43 39.16 -27.25
C THR A 38 45.92 37.83 -26.64
N VAL A 39 45.98 36.66 -27.32
CA VAL A 39 46.75 36.27 -28.55
C VAL A 39 46.17 35.00 -29.28
N SER A 40 46.57 34.79 -30.54
CA SER A 40 46.27 33.78 -31.58
C SER A 40 46.25 32.25 -31.32
N SER A 41 45.30 31.56 -31.98
CA SER A 41 45.35 30.39 -32.89
C SER A 41 46.69 29.68 -33.27
N PRO A 42 46.68 28.44 -33.86
CA PRO A 42 45.73 27.29 -33.77
C PRO A 42 46.36 25.84 -33.92
N GLN A 43 45.49 24.81 -34.02
CA GLN A 43 45.66 23.47 -34.69
C GLN A 43 46.71 22.41 -34.23
N SER A 44 46.22 21.18 -33.92
CA SER A 44 46.66 19.85 -34.44
C SER A 44 45.97 18.73 -33.60
N ARG A 45 45.11 17.83 -34.11
CA ARG A 45 45.29 16.62 -34.95
C ARG A 45 46.09 15.45 -34.31
N ARG A 46 45.48 14.23 -34.38
CA ARG A 46 46.04 12.87 -34.12
C ARG A 46 46.43 12.54 -32.65
N SER A 47 46.49 11.26 -32.19
CA SER A 47 45.84 10.00 -32.64
C SER A 47 46.07 8.81 -31.68
N SER A 48 45.05 7.97 -31.49
CA SER A 48 45.10 6.49 -31.30
C SER A 48 46.11 5.80 -30.35
N LYS A 49 45.58 5.07 -29.35
CA LYS A 49 45.79 3.63 -29.02
C LYS A 49 44.94 3.30 -27.76
N ARG A 50 44.19 2.20 -27.63
CA ARG A 50 44.33 0.75 -27.95
C ARG A 50 45.02 -0.03 -26.80
N GLY A 51 44.25 -0.92 -26.17
CA GLY A 51 44.66 -1.84 -25.09
C GLY A 51 43.74 -1.69 -23.87
N GLY A 52 43.25 -2.75 -23.22
CA GLY A 52 43.37 -4.18 -23.52
C GLY A 52 42.27 -4.99 -22.81
N ARG A 53 42.02 -6.23 -23.27
CA ARG A 53 40.99 -7.15 -22.74
C ARG A 53 41.66 -8.30 -22.00
N THR A 54 41.23 -8.57 -20.78
CA THR A 54 41.54 -9.80 -20.04
C THR A 54 40.24 -10.39 -19.48
N GLN A 55 40.02 -11.68 -19.72
CA GLN A 55 38.94 -12.46 -19.10
C GLN A 55 39.55 -13.28 -17.95
N ALA A 56 38.81 -13.40 -16.85
CA ALA A 56 39.10 -14.38 -15.81
C ALA A 56 37.93 -15.38 -15.72
N THR A 57 38.25 -16.65 -15.50
CA THR A 57 37.29 -17.75 -15.48
C THR A 57 37.36 -18.53 -14.17
N ARG A 58 36.20 -19.02 -13.69
CA ARG A 58 35.96 -20.26 -12.92
C ARG A 58 34.45 -20.28 -12.56
N SER A 59 33.64 -21.24 -13.01
CA SER A 59 33.66 -22.69 -12.70
C SER A 59 33.05 -23.03 -11.34
N THR A 60 31.72 -23.10 -11.33
CA THR A 60 30.90 -24.22 -10.83
C THR A 60 31.42 -25.11 -9.68
N LYS A 61 30.58 -25.27 -8.63
CA LYS A 61 30.39 -26.57 -7.96
C LYS A 61 28.95 -26.74 -7.47
N LYS A 62 28.47 -28.00 -7.41
CA LYS A 62 27.07 -28.39 -7.15
C LYS A 62 27.02 -29.73 -6.40
N THR A 63 26.41 -29.75 -5.21
CA THR A 63 25.96 -30.92 -4.42
C THR A 63 24.91 -30.38 -3.42
N ALA A 64 23.67 -30.88 -3.27
CA ALA A 64 23.18 -32.25 -3.07
C ALA A 64 23.56 -32.85 -1.70
N ALA A 65 22.72 -33.61 -0.98
CA ALA A 65 21.25 -33.80 -1.03
C ALA A 65 20.79 -34.58 0.24
N GLY A 66 19.48 -34.56 0.55
CA GLY A 66 18.85 -35.40 1.59
C GLY A 66 17.90 -34.61 2.51
N GLY A 67 16.73 -35.10 2.92
CA GLY A 67 16.06 -36.36 2.59
C GLY A 67 15.84 -37.26 3.82
N ASN A 68 14.65 -37.19 4.43
CA ASN A 68 14.21 -38.12 5.46
C ASN A 68 12.73 -38.50 5.25
N LYS A 69 12.30 -39.68 5.71
CA LYS A 69 10.95 -40.23 5.57
C LYS A 69 10.45 -40.79 6.90
N GLY A 70 9.19 -40.50 7.23
CA GLY A 70 8.44 -41.17 8.30
C GLY A 70 7.61 -40.19 9.13
N GLY A 71 6.38 -40.50 9.53
CA GLY A 71 5.55 -41.67 9.16
C GLY A 71 4.57 -42.06 10.25
N ARG A 72 3.33 -42.43 9.86
CA ARG A 72 2.17 -42.71 10.74
C ARG A 72 1.62 -41.44 11.43
N LYS A 73 0.36 -41.39 11.90
CA LYS A 73 -0.68 -42.44 11.98
C LYS A 73 -2.05 -41.85 11.64
N ALA A 74 -2.98 -42.67 11.14
CA ALA A 74 -4.38 -42.30 10.96
C ALA A 74 -5.27 -42.81 12.11
N SER A 75 -6.41 -42.16 12.26
CA SER A 75 -7.60 -42.54 13.04
C SER A 75 -8.75 -41.70 12.46
N GLU A 76 -9.85 -42.24 11.91
CA GLU A 76 -10.84 -43.14 12.55
C GLU A 76 -11.32 -42.55 13.90
N GLY A 77 -12.59 -42.20 14.13
CA GLY A 77 -13.79 -42.36 13.30
C GLY A 77 -14.88 -43.06 14.11
N GLY A 78 -15.83 -42.29 14.65
CA GLY A 78 -16.94 -42.83 15.43
C GLY A 78 -17.88 -41.70 15.90
N PRO A 79 -19.21 -41.91 16.02
CA PRO A 79 -20.14 -40.79 15.88
C PRO A 79 -21.16 -40.63 17.03
N VAL A 80 -21.99 -39.58 16.87
CA VAL A 80 -23.29 -39.26 17.49
C VAL A 80 -23.85 -40.13 18.63
N THR A 81 -24.32 -39.46 19.68
CA THR A 81 -25.45 -39.91 20.49
C THR A 81 -26.54 -38.83 20.49
N SER A 82 -27.81 -39.23 20.40
CA SER A 82 -28.95 -38.32 20.31
C SER A 82 -30.00 -38.61 21.40
N GLY A 83 -30.47 -37.54 22.04
CA GLY A 83 -31.60 -37.50 22.97
C GLY A 83 -31.95 -36.02 23.19
N ALA A 84 -33.18 -35.51 23.02
CA ALA A 84 -34.51 -36.06 23.27
C ALA A 84 -34.76 -36.33 24.78
N ALA A 85 -35.76 -35.73 25.43
CA ALA A 85 -36.72 -34.73 24.94
C ALA A 85 -37.42 -33.93 26.06
N SER A 86 -37.80 -32.68 25.74
CA SER A 86 -39.14 -32.07 25.93
C SER A 86 -39.73 -31.78 27.33
N SER A 87 -40.81 -30.95 27.32
CA SER A 87 -41.70 -30.53 28.44
C SER A 87 -41.02 -29.56 29.44
N SER A 88 -41.37 -28.26 29.49
CA SER A 88 -42.59 -27.56 29.99
C SER A 88 -42.58 -27.32 31.51
N SER A 89 -43.14 -26.25 32.09
CA SER A 89 -44.16 -25.30 31.61
C SER A 89 -44.17 -23.93 32.35
N SER A 90 -44.43 -22.84 31.62
CA SER A 90 -45.20 -21.62 31.98
C SER A 90 -45.20 -20.97 33.39
N SER A 91 -45.20 -19.62 33.37
CA SER A 91 -45.84 -18.66 34.32
C SER A 91 -45.24 -18.48 35.73
N SER A 92 -45.36 -17.31 36.41
CA SER A 92 -45.55 -15.91 35.95
C SER A 92 -45.31 -14.90 37.10
N SER A 93 -44.81 -13.71 36.76
CA SER A 93 -44.95 -12.42 37.50
C SER A 93 -44.69 -12.34 39.02
N ALA A 94 -43.58 -11.70 39.40
CA ALA A 94 -43.54 -10.69 40.47
C ALA A 94 -42.29 -9.80 40.33
N PHE A 95 -42.45 -8.47 40.29
CA PHE A 95 -41.34 -7.52 40.43
C PHE A 95 -41.19 -7.11 41.91
N PRO A 96 -39.95 -6.88 42.36
CA PRO A 96 -39.67 -5.79 43.28
C PRO A 96 -38.65 -4.81 42.68
N THR A 97 -39.07 -3.56 42.46
CA THR A 97 -38.19 -2.47 42.02
C THR A 97 -37.32 -2.01 43.19
N LEU A 98 -36.01 -2.26 43.13
CA LEU A 98 -35.02 -1.72 44.08
C LEU A 98 -33.70 -1.38 43.35
N PHE A 99 -33.65 -0.16 42.80
CA PHE A 99 -32.38 0.49 42.45
C PHE A 99 -31.80 1.20 43.68
N PRO A 100 -30.48 1.09 43.90
CA PRO A 100 -29.68 2.21 44.39
C PRO A 100 -28.75 2.75 43.30
N SER A 101 -28.37 4.02 43.44
CA SER A 101 -27.73 4.87 42.42
C SER A 101 -26.27 4.55 42.06
N ASP A 102 -25.79 5.28 41.05
CA ASP A 102 -24.39 5.69 40.86
C ASP A 102 -23.35 4.62 40.52
N SER A 103 -23.65 3.88 39.44
CA SER A 103 -22.63 3.72 38.38
C SER A 103 -22.29 5.10 37.81
N THR A 104 -21.42 5.84 38.51
CA THR A 104 -20.87 7.10 37.98
C THR A 104 -20.26 6.87 36.60
N PRO A 105 -20.40 7.81 35.64
CA PRO A 105 -19.58 7.78 34.45
C PRO A 105 -18.14 7.97 34.92
N VAL A 106 -17.35 6.88 34.93
CA VAL A 106 -15.91 6.94 35.17
C VAL A 106 -15.38 7.93 34.14
N ALA A 107 -14.97 9.11 34.63
CA ALA A 107 -14.57 10.19 33.75
C ALA A 107 -13.38 9.71 32.92
N ALA A 108 -13.63 9.42 31.65
CA ALA A 108 -12.61 9.02 30.70
C ALA A 108 -11.56 10.12 30.73
N LYS A 109 -10.39 9.80 31.29
CA LYS A 109 -9.28 10.73 31.44
C LYS A 109 -9.08 11.35 30.06
N PRO A 110 -9.20 12.68 29.91
CA PRO A 110 -9.26 13.29 28.59
C PRO A 110 -8.04 12.82 27.82
N ALA A 111 -8.29 12.20 26.66
CA ALA A 111 -7.23 11.74 25.78
C ALA A 111 -6.24 12.89 25.58
N ASP A 112 -4.94 12.61 25.62
CA ASP A 112 -3.98 13.61 25.17
C ASP A 112 -4.09 13.67 23.65
N ILE A 113 -5.02 14.51 23.18
CA ILE A 113 -5.33 14.70 21.76
C ILE A 113 -4.07 15.10 20.99
N THR A 114 -3.13 15.80 21.64
CA THR A 114 -1.81 16.12 21.11
C THR A 114 -1.00 14.86 20.82
N GLU A 115 -0.93 13.94 21.78
CA GLU A 115 -0.17 12.70 21.67
C GLU A 115 -0.84 11.69 20.74
N VAL A 116 -2.17 11.56 20.77
CA VAL A 116 -2.95 10.78 19.78
C VAL A 116 -2.66 11.28 18.37
N THR A 117 -2.74 12.60 18.15
CA THR A 117 -2.44 13.21 16.85
C THR A 117 -1.00 12.95 16.43
N ARG A 118 -0.03 13.05 17.36
CA ARG A 118 1.38 12.79 17.09
C ARG A 118 1.61 11.33 16.71
N LEU A 119 1.05 10.39 17.46
CA LEU A 119 1.20 8.95 17.24
C LEU A 119 0.55 8.48 15.93
N THR A 120 -0.62 9.02 15.57
CA THR A 120 -1.25 8.77 14.27
C THR A 120 -0.42 9.36 13.13
N ALA A 121 0.04 10.61 13.26
CA ALA A 121 0.89 11.25 12.26
C ALA A 121 2.25 10.54 12.07
N ASN A 122 2.82 9.93 13.12
CA ASN A 122 4.04 9.14 13.04
C ASN A 122 3.86 7.91 12.14
N TRP A 123 2.81 7.10 12.35
CA TRP A 123 2.66 5.86 11.57
C TRP A 123 2.23 6.13 10.13
N HIS A 124 1.36 7.12 9.89
CA HIS A 124 1.07 7.66 8.55
C HIS A 124 2.35 8.13 7.83
N ARG A 125 3.22 8.89 8.53
CA ARG A 125 4.51 9.33 7.98
C ARG A 125 5.38 8.14 7.56
N THR A 126 5.43 7.08 8.36
CA THR A 126 6.25 5.90 8.05
C THR A 126 5.70 5.10 6.88
N ILE A 127 4.39 4.83 6.79
CA ILE A 127 3.83 4.16 5.60
C ILE A 127 4.00 5.00 4.33
N ARG A 128 3.91 6.33 4.42
CA ARG A 128 4.22 7.25 3.32
C ARG A 128 5.70 7.21 2.89
N VAL A 129 6.64 6.91 3.79
CA VAL A 129 8.06 6.67 3.46
C VAL A 129 8.24 5.32 2.76
N ILE A 130 7.61 4.25 3.26
CA ILE A 130 7.62 2.91 2.65
C ILE A 130 7.05 2.97 1.22
N TYR A 131 5.89 3.60 1.05
CA TYR A 131 5.27 3.82 -0.26
C TYR A 131 6.20 4.55 -1.23
N ARG A 132 6.84 5.63 -0.80
CA ARG A 132 7.80 6.38 -1.63
C ARG A 132 9.03 5.57 -2.02
N ALA A 133 9.48 4.64 -1.17
CA ALA A 133 10.56 3.73 -1.55
C ALA A 133 10.13 2.76 -2.66
N VAL A 134 8.86 2.35 -2.67
CA VAL A 134 8.26 1.53 -3.74
C VAL A 134 8.01 2.33 -5.02
N LYS A 135 7.33 3.49 -4.96
CA LYS A 135 7.02 4.31 -6.15
C LYS A 135 8.28 4.74 -6.91
N ASN A 136 9.40 4.94 -6.22
CA ASN A 136 10.69 5.29 -6.84
C ASN A 136 11.52 4.09 -7.33
N HIS A 137 10.98 2.86 -7.31
CA HIS A 137 11.64 1.70 -7.94
C HIS A 137 11.63 1.84 -9.47
N SER A 138 12.69 1.39 -10.15
CA SER A 138 12.83 1.54 -11.63
C SER A 138 11.64 0.98 -12.40
N ASP A 139 11.07 -0.10 -11.89
CA ASP A 139 10.05 -0.89 -12.57
C ASP A 139 8.62 -0.50 -12.11
N ALA A 140 8.48 0.44 -11.17
CA ALA A 140 7.20 0.77 -10.52
C ALA A 140 6.10 1.25 -11.49
N TYR A 141 6.50 1.79 -12.64
CA TYR A 141 5.59 2.28 -13.68
C TYR A 141 4.59 1.22 -14.18
N VAL A 142 4.93 -0.08 -14.10
CA VAL A 142 4.00 -1.17 -14.51
C VAL A 142 2.86 -1.42 -13.51
N LEU A 143 2.94 -0.81 -12.32
CA LEU A 143 1.97 -0.90 -11.23
C LEU A 143 1.42 0.49 -10.84
N GLU A 144 1.71 1.55 -11.60
CA GLU A 144 1.46 2.93 -11.14
C GLU A 144 0.00 3.37 -11.24
N SER A 145 -0.82 2.80 -12.13
CA SER A 145 -2.20 3.24 -12.36
C SER A 145 -3.16 2.08 -12.63
N PRO A 146 -4.48 2.26 -12.46
CA PRO A 146 -5.45 1.17 -12.57
C PRO A 146 -5.39 0.49 -13.94
N VAL A 147 -5.31 -0.85 -13.98
CA VAL A 147 -5.26 -1.64 -15.23
C VAL A 147 -6.45 -1.33 -16.15
N VAL A 148 -7.62 -1.03 -15.56
CA VAL A 148 -8.84 -0.65 -16.28
C VAL A 148 -8.77 0.76 -16.88
N GLU A 149 -8.03 1.68 -16.28
CA GLU A 149 -7.80 3.03 -16.84
C GLU A 149 -6.68 3.00 -17.89
N HIS A 150 -5.61 2.23 -17.66
CA HIS A 150 -4.35 2.30 -18.41
C HIS A 150 -4.52 2.27 -19.94
N PRO A 151 -4.01 3.27 -20.70
CA PRO A 151 -4.35 3.43 -22.11
C PRO A 151 -3.67 2.44 -23.06
N ALA A 152 -2.59 1.77 -22.63
CA ALA A 152 -1.89 0.76 -23.44
C ALA A 152 -2.38 -0.69 -23.22
N VAL A 153 -3.42 -0.90 -22.41
CA VAL A 153 -4.04 -2.23 -22.21
C VAL A 153 -5.27 -2.34 -23.11
N SER A 154 -5.42 -3.46 -23.82
CA SER A 154 -6.56 -3.69 -24.72
C SER A 154 -7.89 -3.78 -23.97
N MET A 155 -9.01 -3.43 -24.62
CA MET A 155 -10.33 -3.47 -23.97
C MET A 155 -10.71 -4.91 -23.60
N GLU A 156 -10.31 -5.87 -24.42
CA GLU A 156 -10.45 -7.31 -24.19
C GLU A 156 -9.69 -7.75 -22.93
N GLU A 157 -8.45 -7.28 -22.73
CA GLU A 157 -7.69 -7.54 -21.50
C GLU A 157 -8.30 -6.84 -20.28
N LYS A 158 -8.84 -5.62 -20.42
CA LYS A 158 -9.53 -4.91 -19.34
C LYS A 158 -10.81 -5.64 -18.88
N VAL A 159 -11.64 -6.07 -19.83
CA VAL A 159 -12.84 -6.89 -19.55
C VAL A 159 -12.44 -8.23 -18.92
N LYS A 160 -11.37 -8.88 -19.40
CA LYS A 160 -10.84 -10.10 -18.78
C LYS A 160 -10.33 -9.84 -17.36
N TYR A 161 -9.61 -8.74 -17.13
CA TYR A 161 -9.03 -8.40 -15.83
C TYR A 161 -10.13 -8.22 -14.78
N GLN A 162 -11.18 -7.44 -15.08
CA GLN A 162 -12.33 -7.28 -14.17
C GLN A 162 -13.09 -8.59 -13.92
N LYS A 163 -13.18 -9.48 -14.92
CA LYS A 163 -13.85 -10.79 -14.76
C LYS A 163 -13.00 -11.77 -13.92
N THR A 164 -11.67 -11.67 -13.93
CA THR A 164 -10.76 -12.42 -13.04
C THR A 164 -10.64 -11.76 -11.66
N ILE A 165 -9.96 -10.61 -11.58
CA ILE A 165 -9.51 -9.95 -10.34
C ILE A 165 -10.67 -9.23 -9.65
N LYS A 166 -10.95 -9.61 -8.39
CA LYS A 166 -12.14 -9.15 -7.65
C LYS A 166 -11.98 -7.80 -6.94
N ARG A 167 -10.75 -7.45 -6.56
CA ARG A 167 -10.42 -6.12 -6.00
C ARG A 167 -9.15 -5.61 -6.69
N PRO A 168 -9.28 -4.87 -7.81
CA PRO A 168 -8.16 -4.17 -8.43
C PRO A 168 -7.45 -3.25 -7.42
N MET A 169 -6.14 -3.09 -7.56
CA MET A 169 -5.33 -2.18 -6.76
C MET A 169 -4.04 -1.83 -7.51
N ASP A 170 -3.56 -0.61 -7.32
CA ASP A 170 -2.36 -0.05 -7.93
C ASP A 170 -1.73 1.02 -7.03
N LEU A 171 -0.51 1.46 -7.37
CA LEU A 171 0.24 2.39 -6.54
C LEU A 171 -0.39 3.79 -6.48
N ARG A 172 -1.15 4.26 -7.48
CA ARG A 172 -1.85 5.54 -7.40
C ARG A 172 -3.03 5.46 -6.44
N THR A 173 -3.86 4.41 -6.52
CA THR A 173 -4.95 4.21 -5.55
C THR A 173 -4.41 4.08 -4.12
N VAL A 174 -3.28 3.40 -3.90
CA VAL A 174 -2.64 3.40 -2.58
C VAL A 174 -2.15 4.81 -2.17
N GLU A 175 -1.61 5.62 -3.09
CA GLU A 175 -1.17 6.99 -2.80
C GLU A 175 -2.32 7.92 -2.37
N GLU A 176 -3.44 7.85 -3.09
CA GLU A 176 -4.68 8.57 -2.78
C GLU A 176 -5.24 8.14 -1.41
N ASN A 177 -4.98 6.89 -0.98
CA ASN A 177 -5.42 6.31 0.29
C ASN A 177 -4.48 6.51 1.49
N LEU A 178 -3.26 7.05 1.33
CA LEU A 178 -2.21 7.01 2.38
C LEU A 178 -2.60 7.61 3.74
N GLU A 179 -3.51 8.58 3.76
CA GLU A 179 -4.01 9.22 5.00
C GLU A 179 -5.40 8.72 5.41
N LEU A 180 -5.96 7.78 4.63
CA LEU A 180 -7.33 7.26 4.72
C LEU A 180 -7.37 5.84 5.31
N PHE A 181 -6.28 5.08 5.18
CA PHE A 181 -6.13 3.78 5.82
C PHE A 181 -6.41 3.90 7.34
N PRO A 182 -7.33 3.11 7.91
CA PRO A 182 -7.64 3.20 9.33
C PRO A 182 -6.63 2.45 10.21
N ARG A 183 -5.84 1.55 9.62
CA ARG A 183 -4.81 0.73 10.30
C ARG A 183 -3.60 0.55 9.39
N PRO A 184 -2.37 0.41 9.92
CA PRO A 184 -1.21 0.07 9.11
C PRO A 184 -1.32 -1.23 8.33
N ILE A 185 -2.06 -2.21 8.87
CA ILE A 185 -2.29 -3.50 8.21
C ILE A 185 -3.16 -3.37 6.97
N ASP A 186 -4.01 -2.35 6.84
CA ASP A 186 -4.80 -2.12 5.62
C ASP A 186 -3.92 -1.62 4.48
N PHE A 187 -2.99 -0.70 4.78
CA PHE A 187 -1.94 -0.31 3.84
C PHE A 187 -1.10 -1.52 3.40
N HIS A 188 -0.71 -2.39 4.35
CA HIS A 188 0.03 -3.61 4.01
C HIS A 188 -0.77 -4.56 3.11
N ASN A 189 -2.02 -4.84 3.46
CA ASN A 189 -2.90 -5.71 2.69
C ASN A 189 -3.11 -5.20 1.26
N ASP A 190 -3.36 -3.90 1.08
CA ASP A 190 -3.58 -3.32 -0.25
C ASP A 190 -2.28 -3.16 -1.05
N MET A 191 -1.11 -2.96 -0.41
CA MET A 191 0.19 -3.08 -1.07
C MET A 191 0.47 -4.50 -1.58
N MET A 192 0.22 -5.53 -0.75
CA MET A 192 0.41 -6.93 -1.14
C MET A 192 -0.57 -7.36 -2.25
N LEU A 193 -1.78 -6.83 -2.24
CA LEU A 193 -2.82 -7.08 -3.24
C LEU A 193 -2.40 -6.69 -4.66
N ILE A 194 -1.62 -5.61 -4.83
CA ILE A 194 -1.06 -5.22 -6.13
C ILE A 194 -0.22 -6.36 -6.72
N PHE A 195 0.66 -6.96 -5.91
CA PHE A 195 1.56 -8.02 -6.34
C PHE A 195 0.81 -9.33 -6.62
N SER A 196 -0.12 -9.73 -5.73
CA SER A 196 -0.92 -10.94 -5.93
C SER A 196 -1.85 -10.86 -7.14
N ASN A 197 -2.50 -9.71 -7.36
CA ASN A 197 -3.33 -9.48 -8.54
C ASN A 197 -2.50 -9.53 -9.84
N CYS A 198 -1.27 -9.02 -9.80
CA CYS A 198 -0.36 -9.08 -10.93
C CYS A 198 0.00 -10.54 -11.26
N GLU A 199 0.37 -11.33 -10.26
CA GLU A 199 0.70 -12.75 -10.44
C GLU A 199 -0.50 -13.60 -10.89
N GLU A 200 -1.68 -13.43 -10.27
CA GLU A 200 -2.91 -14.16 -10.63
C GLU A 200 -3.30 -13.93 -12.10
N PHE A 201 -3.27 -12.67 -12.57
CA PHE A 201 -3.68 -12.36 -13.94
C PHE A 201 -2.62 -12.71 -15.00
N ASN A 202 -1.33 -12.60 -14.65
CA ASN A 202 -0.23 -12.68 -15.62
C ASN A 202 0.56 -13.99 -15.61
N GLY A 203 0.55 -14.76 -14.52
CA GLY A 203 1.41 -15.95 -14.38
C GLY A 203 2.89 -15.59 -14.55
N GLU A 204 3.66 -16.39 -15.28
CA GLU A 204 5.12 -16.21 -15.44
C GLU A 204 5.53 -15.17 -16.51
N LYS A 205 4.67 -14.19 -16.86
CA LYS A 205 5.06 -13.09 -17.76
C LYS A 205 6.15 -12.19 -17.13
N PRO A 206 6.94 -11.45 -17.94
CA PRO A 206 7.95 -10.52 -17.44
C PRO A 206 7.45 -9.44 -16.47
N ILE A 207 6.18 -9.01 -16.59
CA ILE A 207 5.56 -8.05 -15.66
C ILE A 207 5.49 -8.57 -14.23
N THR A 208 5.29 -9.89 -14.06
CA THR A 208 5.23 -10.53 -12.75
C THR A 208 6.59 -10.56 -12.07
N GLU A 209 7.69 -10.71 -12.81
CA GLU A 209 9.03 -10.66 -12.19
C GLU A 209 9.45 -9.22 -11.84
N MET A 210 9.00 -8.22 -12.59
CA MET A 210 9.10 -6.81 -12.18
C MET A 210 8.27 -6.55 -10.90
N ALA A 211 7.04 -7.06 -10.83
CA ALA A 211 6.20 -6.97 -9.65
C ALA A 211 6.85 -7.64 -8.42
N ARG A 212 7.39 -8.86 -8.56
CA ARG A 212 8.16 -9.56 -7.51
C ARG A 212 9.44 -8.82 -7.13
N ALA A 213 10.10 -8.11 -8.05
CA ALA A 213 11.26 -7.27 -7.71
C ALA A 213 10.86 -6.11 -6.79
N ILE A 214 9.74 -5.46 -7.11
CA ILE A 214 9.15 -4.38 -6.30
C ILE A 214 8.65 -4.93 -4.95
N GLU A 215 7.99 -6.09 -4.93
CA GLU A 215 7.53 -6.79 -3.71
C GLU A 215 8.70 -7.09 -2.76
N ARG A 216 9.79 -7.67 -3.27
CA ARG A 216 11.02 -7.93 -2.48
C ARG A 216 11.64 -6.65 -1.93
N HIS A 217 11.48 -5.51 -2.62
CA HIS A 217 11.85 -4.20 -2.08
C HIS A 217 10.88 -3.75 -0.98
N TYR A 218 9.57 -3.80 -1.25
CA TYR A 218 8.50 -3.44 -0.32
C TYR A 218 8.61 -4.18 1.02
N LEU A 219 8.67 -5.52 0.97
CA LEU A 219 8.74 -6.38 2.16
C LEU A 219 9.96 -6.06 3.02
N LYS A 220 11.08 -5.64 2.43
CA LYS A 220 12.27 -5.19 3.16
C LYS A 220 12.03 -3.85 3.88
N GLN A 221 11.35 -2.90 3.24
CA GLN A 221 11.01 -1.61 3.86
C GLN A 221 9.94 -1.79 4.97
N TRP A 222 8.97 -2.67 4.74
CA TRP A 222 7.97 -3.06 5.73
C TRP A 222 8.62 -3.72 6.94
N ALA A 223 9.38 -4.81 6.78
CA ALA A 223 10.01 -5.54 7.89
C ALA A 223 11.03 -4.70 8.70
N TYR A 224 11.63 -3.66 8.11
CA TYR A 224 12.46 -2.71 8.85
C TYR A 224 11.64 -1.76 9.75
N SER A 225 10.40 -1.46 9.35
CA SER A 225 9.57 -0.38 9.92
C SER A 225 8.36 -0.88 10.72
N GLU A 226 7.95 -2.13 10.52
CA GLU A 226 6.72 -2.74 11.02
C GLU A 226 6.56 -2.60 12.53
N LYS A 227 7.64 -2.81 13.29
CA LYS A 227 7.65 -2.63 14.74
C LYS A 227 7.25 -1.22 15.14
N ASP A 228 7.95 -0.21 14.64
CA ASP A 228 7.76 1.20 14.99
C ASP A 228 6.38 1.71 14.53
N VAL A 229 5.93 1.24 13.36
CA VAL A 229 4.59 1.50 12.81
C VAL A 229 3.50 0.94 13.72
N MET A 230 3.61 -0.33 14.11
CA MET A 230 2.61 -1.00 14.94
C MET A 230 2.64 -0.52 16.40
N GLU A 231 3.81 -0.22 16.97
CA GLU A 231 3.93 0.39 18.30
C GLU A 231 3.29 1.78 18.33
N SER A 232 3.53 2.63 17.32
CA SER A 232 2.91 3.97 17.27
C SER A 232 1.39 3.91 17.04
N TYR A 233 0.90 2.98 16.22
CA TYR A 233 -0.54 2.75 16.04
C TYR A 233 -1.20 2.20 17.32
N ASN A 234 -0.62 1.18 17.96
CA ASN A 234 -1.14 0.58 19.20
C ASN A 234 -1.12 1.58 20.38
N ALA A 235 -0.11 2.44 20.45
CA ALA A 235 -0.07 3.53 21.43
C ALA A 235 -1.18 4.58 21.19
N ALA A 236 -1.52 4.88 19.93
CA ALA A 236 -2.65 5.75 19.61
C ALA A 236 -3.99 5.11 20.04
N LEU A 237 -4.21 3.82 19.74
CA LEU A 237 -5.39 3.07 20.21
C LEU A 237 -5.53 3.12 21.74
N ALA A 238 -4.44 2.88 22.48
CA ALA A 238 -4.42 2.89 23.93
C ALA A 238 -4.72 4.26 24.56
N LEU A 239 -4.68 5.34 23.77
CA LEU A 239 -5.03 6.70 24.17
C LEU A 239 -6.39 7.17 23.59
N GLY A 240 -7.17 6.28 22.96
CA GLY A 240 -8.51 6.59 22.44
C GLY A 240 -8.55 7.04 20.98
N TYR A 241 -7.59 6.61 20.14
CA TYR A 241 -7.77 6.68 18.69
C TYR A 241 -8.83 5.66 18.25
N GLU A 242 -9.90 6.14 17.61
CA GLU A 242 -10.95 5.29 17.03
C GLU A 242 -10.77 5.20 15.51
N PRO A 243 -10.28 4.06 14.97
CA PRO A 243 -10.15 3.86 13.53
C PRO A 243 -11.53 3.66 12.87
N LEU A 244 -11.80 4.34 11.75
CA LEU A 244 -13.07 4.31 11.04
C LEU A 244 -13.25 3.04 10.18
N LEU A 245 -13.26 1.87 10.82
CA LEU A 245 -13.24 0.57 10.16
C LEU A 245 -14.48 0.30 9.29
N ASP A 246 -15.68 0.61 9.78
CA ASP A 246 -16.93 0.30 9.06
C ASP A 246 -17.02 1.08 7.72
N LEU A 247 -16.72 2.38 7.77
CA LEU A 247 -16.66 3.26 6.59
C LEU A 247 -15.54 2.85 5.61
N TRP A 248 -14.42 2.35 6.13
CA TRP A 248 -13.31 1.88 5.31
C TRP A 248 -13.64 0.58 4.58
N GLU A 249 -14.28 -0.39 5.24
CA GLU A 249 -14.72 -1.62 4.56
C GLU A 249 -15.88 -1.35 3.60
N GLU A 250 -16.83 -0.46 3.91
CA GLU A 250 -17.86 0.01 2.96
C GLU A 250 -17.20 0.59 1.69
N TRP A 251 -16.35 1.60 1.85
CA TRP A 251 -15.62 2.24 0.74
C TRP A 251 -14.75 1.26 -0.09
N ARG A 252 -14.09 0.32 0.59
CA ARG A 252 -13.25 -0.72 -0.04
C ARG A 252 -14.05 -1.71 -0.91
N HIS A 253 -15.35 -1.87 -0.66
CA HIS A 253 -16.24 -2.71 -1.48
C HIS A 253 -17.02 -1.93 -2.55
N GLU A 254 -17.19 -0.61 -2.40
CA GLU A 254 -17.84 0.27 -3.39
C GLU A 254 -16.97 0.63 -4.61
N SER A 255 -15.69 0.24 -4.64
CA SER A 255 -14.79 0.51 -5.78
C SER A 255 -15.40 0.01 -7.10
N PRO A 256 -15.74 0.91 -8.05
CA PRO A 256 -16.69 0.56 -9.10
C PRO A 256 -16.10 -0.43 -10.10
N VAL A 257 -16.79 -1.55 -10.29
CA VAL A 257 -16.69 -2.33 -11.52
C VAL A 257 -17.13 -1.39 -12.65
N LEU A 258 -16.23 -1.08 -13.57
CA LEU A 258 -16.58 -0.30 -14.76
C LEU A 258 -17.45 -1.19 -15.63
N ASP A 259 -18.71 -0.80 -15.79
CA ASP A 259 -19.68 -1.49 -16.63
C ASP A 259 -19.31 -1.31 -18.11
N LEU A 260 -18.49 -2.23 -18.60
CA LEU A 260 -17.98 -2.27 -19.97
C LEU A 260 -18.89 -3.07 -20.92
N GLU A 261 -20.19 -3.22 -20.59
CA GLU A 261 -21.17 -3.88 -21.46
C GLU A 261 -22.01 -2.88 -22.28
N THR A 262 -21.54 -1.62 -22.42
CA THR A 262 -22.07 -0.56 -23.32
C THR A 262 -21.05 -0.09 -24.37
#